data_AF-M1EK22-F1
#
_entry.id   AF-M1EK22-F1
#
_cell.length_a   1.000
_cell.length_b   1.000
_cell.length_c   1.000
_cell.angle_alpha   90.00
_cell.angle_beta   90.00
_cell.angle_gamma   90.00
#
_symmetry.space_group_name_H-M   'P 1'
#
loop_
_entity.id
_entity.type
_entity.pdbx_description
1 polymer ?
#
loop_
_entity_poly.entity_id
_entity_poly.type
_entity_poly.pdbx_seq_one_letter_code
_entity_poly.pdbx_strand_id
1 'polypeptide(L)'
;RTKKLSNFLHTQQWKGASNYVAKRYIESVDRDVYFEDVRLQMEAKLWGEEYNRHKPPKQVDIMQMCVVELRDRPGKPLFHLEHYIEGKYIKYNSNSGFVRDDNMRLTPQAFSHFTFERSGHQLIVVDIQGVGDLYTDPQIHTEKGTDFGD
;
A
#
# COMPACT_ATOMS: atom_id res chain seq x y z
N ARG A 1 -9.44 -7.88 19.57
CA ARG A 1 -10.66 -8.66 19.25
C ARG A 1 -11.63 -7.74 18.51
N THR A 2 -11.58 -7.75 17.19
CA THR A 2 -12.32 -6.80 16.33
C THR A 2 -13.80 -7.19 16.31
N LYS A 3 -14.68 -6.31 16.78
CA LYS A 3 -16.13 -6.54 16.76
C LYS A 3 -16.62 -6.43 15.32
N LYS A 4 -17.28 -7.49 14.85
CA LYS A 4 -17.99 -7.54 13.57
C LYS A 4 -19.10 -6.47 13.60
N LEU A 5 -19.02 -5.44 12.77
CA LEU A 5 -20.09 -4.45 12.63
C LEU A 5 -21.18 -5.05 11.76
N SER A 6 -22.23 -5.57 12.40
CA SER A 6 -23.48 -5.92 11.76
C SER A 6 -24.39 -4.69 11.63
N ASN A 7 -25.01 -4.58 10.46
CA ASN A 7 -26.14 -3.75 10.10
C ASN A 7 -25.80 -2.35 9.57
N PHE A 8 -25.88 -2.25 8.24
CA PHE A 8 -26.12 -1.03 7.48
C PHE A 8 -27.35 -0.31 8.06
N LEU A 9 -27.14 0.60 9.01
CA LEU A 9 -28.17 1.48 9.53
C LEU A 9 -28.01 2.85 8.89
N HIS A 10 -29.09 3.32 8.27
CA HIS A 10 -29.27 4.63 7.64
C HIS A 10 -29.10 5.84 8.59
N THR A 11 -28.66 5.64 9.83
CA THR A 11 -28.32 6.71 10.75
C THR A 11 -26.89 7.16 10.50
N GLN A 12 -26.72 8.33 9.90
CA GLN A 12 -25.45 9.02 9.66
C GLN A 12 -24.70 9.36 10.97
N GLN A 13 -24.19 8.35 11.67
CA GLN A 13 -23.34 8.53 12.85
C GLN A 13 -21.89 8.75 12.40
N TRP A 14 -21.63 9.90 11.78
CA TRP A 14 -20.29 10.31 11.31
C TRP A 14 -19.22 10.27 12.42
N LYS A 15 -19.62 10.44 13.69
CA LYS A 15 -18.73 10.35 14.85
C LYS A 15 -18.09 8.96 15.06
N GLY A 16 -18.68 7.90 14.50
CA GLY A 16 -18.14 6.54 14.57
C GLY A 16 -17.61 6.01 13.23
N ALA A 17 -17.64 6.83 12.18
CA ALA A 17 -17.16 6.44 10.86
C ALA A 17 -15.62 6.43 10.86
N SER A 18 -15.02 5.41 10.24
CA SER A 18 -13.59 5.42 9.96
C SER A 18 -13.27 6.43 8.86
N ASN A 19 -12.16 7.15 9.01
CA ASN A 19 -11.66 8.02 7.95
C ASN A 19 -10.95 7.17 6.88
N TYR A 20 -11.18 7.53 5.63
CA TYR A 20 -10.59 6.88 4.46
C TYR A 20 -9.97 7.93 3.54
N VAL A 21 -9.00 7.49 2.75
CA VAL A 21 -8.44 8.25 1.63
C VAL A 21 -8.94 7.60 0.35
N ALA A 22 -9.56 8.41 -0.52
CA ALA A 22 -9.95 8.00 -1.86
C ALA A 22 -8.98 8.62 -2.87
N LYS A 23 -8.28 7.79 -3.65
CA LYS A 23 -7.31 8.21 -4.66
C LYS A 23 -7.82 7.90 -6.05
N ARG A 24 -7.47 8.74 -7.01
CA ARG A 24 -7.77 8.58 -8.43
C ARG A 24 -6.57 9.12 -9.21
N TYR A 25 -6.31 8.52 -10.36
CA TYR A 25 -5.32 9.05 -11.29
C TYR A 25 -5.65 10.48 -11.75
N ILE A 26 -4.59 11.28 -11.84
CA ILE A 26 -4.63 12.64 -12.41
C ILE A 26 -5.05 12.54 -13.89
N GLU A 27 -4.40 11.63 -14.62
CA GLU A 27 -4.68 11.34 -16.02
C GLU A 27 -5.66 10.18 -16.18
N SER A 28 -6.24 10.03 -17.37
CA SER A 28 -7.09 8.89 -17.67
C SER A 28 -6.23 7.66 -17.88
N VAL A 29 -6.56 6.58 -17.18
CA VAL A 29 -5.95 5.26 -17.36
C VAL A 29 -7.03 4.21 -17.64
N ASP A 30 -6.63 3.08 -18.18
CA ASP A 30 -7.52 1.93 -18.32
C ASP A 30 -7.99 1.43 -16.95
N ARG A 31 -9.20 0.88 -16.92
CA ARG A 31 -9.82 0.43 -15.65
C ARG A 31 -9.02 -0.67 -14.98
N ASP A 32 -8.35 -1.52 -15.76
CA ASP A 32 -7.58 -2.66 -15.27
C ASP A 32 -6.38 -2.21 -14.42
N VAL A 33 -5.80 -1.05 -14.72
CA VAL A 33 -4.69 -0.46 -13.96
C VAL A 33 -5.07 -0.26 -12.48
N TYR A 34 -6.31 0.15 -12.17
CA TYR A 34 -6.76 0.28 -10.78
C TYR A 34 -6.72 -1.07 -10.02
N PHE A 35 -7.00 -2.17 -10.71
CA PHE A 35 -7.00 -3.50 -10.10
C PHE A 35 -5.58 -4.07 -10.02
N GLU A 36 -4.72 -3.76 -10.98
CA GLU A 36 -3.30 -4.10 -10.95
C GLU A 36 -2.59 -3.44 -9.77
N ASP A 37 -2.86 -2.16 -9.48
CA ASP A 37 -2.35 -1.45 -8.31
C ASP A 37 -2.79 -2.09 -6.99
N VAL A 38 -4.07 -2.50 -6.90
CA VAL A 38 -4.54 -3.24 -5.72
C VAL A 38 -3.78 -4.56 -5.59
N ARG A 39 -3.57 -5.29 -6.69
CA ARG A 39 -2.80 -6.53 -6.67
C ARG A 39 -1.37 -6.28 -6.20
N LEU A 40 -0.70 -5.24 -6.70
CA LEU A 40 0.64 -4.83 -6.29
C LEU A 40 0.70 -4.58 -4.78
N GLN A 41 -0.17 -3.72 -4.25
CA GLN A 41 -0.16 -3.38 -2.83
C GLN A 41 -0.45 -4.59 -1.94
N MET A 42 -1.36 -5.47 -2.37
CA MET A 42 -1.66 -6.70 -1.64
C MET A 42 -0.52 -7.73 -1.71
N GLU A 43 0.21 -7.80 -2.82
CA GLU A 43 1.42 -8.63 -2.94
C GLU A 43 2.53 -8.11 -2.01
N ALA A 44 2.75 -6.80 -1.99
CA ALA A 44 3.70 -6.18 -1.08
C ALA A 44 3.32 -6.42 0.40
N LYS A 45 2.02 -6.46 0.72
CA LYS A 45 1.54 -6.84 2.06
C LYS A 45 1.95 -8.25 2.44
N LEU A 46 1.82 -9.21 1.53
CA LEU A 46 2.26 -10.60 1.76
C LEU A 46 3.78 -10.68 2.00
N TRP A 47 4.56 -9.84 1.32
CA TRP A 47 5.99 -9.69 1.60
C TRP A 47 6.26 -9.12 3.00
N GLY A 48 5.46 -8.16 3.46
CA GLY A 48 5.50 -7.68 4.85
C GLY A 48 5.23 -8.78 5.87
N GLU A 49 4.24 -9.63 5.61
CA GLU A 49 3.95 -10.80 6.44
C GLU A 49 5.12 -11.81 6.45
N GLU A 50 5.70 -12.11 5.29
CA GLU A 50 6.87 -12.99 5.17
C GLU A 50 8.10 -12.43 5.89
N TYR A 51 8.35 -11.12 5.79
CA TYR A 51 9.39 -10.43 6.57
C TYR A 51 9.14 -10.62 8.07
N ASN A 52 7.92 -10.42 8.54
CA ASN A 52 7.56 -10.54 9.94
C ASN A 52 7.71 -11.98 10.49
N ARG A 53 7.57 -13.02 9.66
CA ARG A 53 7.82 -14.42 10.06
C ARG A 53 9.26 -14.65 10.52
N HIS A 54 10.20 -13.82 10.08
CA HIS A 54 11.61 -13.87 10.47
C HIS A 54 11.90 -13.10 11.77
N LYS A 55 10.86 -12.60 12.47
CA LYS A 55 10.95 -11.90 13.76
C LYS A 55 11.99 -10.76 13.75
N PRO A 56 11.88 -9.81 12.80
CA PRO A 56 12.75 -8.63 12.77
C PRO A 56 12.58 -7.80 14.06
N PRO A 57 13.57 -6.95 14.42
CA PRO A 57 13.45 -6.06 15.58
C PRO A 57 12.22 -5.13 15.54
N LYS A 58 11.76 -4.79 14.33
CA LYS A 58 10.51 -4.07 14.08
C LYS A 58 9.74 -4.78 12.98
N GLN A 59 8.48 -5.09 13.26
CA GLN A 59 7.55 -5.61 12.27
C GLN A 59 7.03 -4.48 11.39
N VAL A 60 6.67 -4.82 10.16
CA VAL A 60 6.10 -3.89 9.18
C VAL A 60 4.70 -4.36 8.79
N ASP A 61 3.84 -3.45 8.34
CA ASP A 61 2.61 -3.84 7.66
C ASP A 61 2.34 -2.91 6.48
N ILE A 62 1.61 -3.41 5.49
CA ILE A 62 1.15 -2.62 4.34
C ILE A 62 -0.37 -2.54 4.37
N MET A 63 -0.88 -1.33 4.20
CA MET A 63 -2.30 -1.05 4.20
C MET A 63 -3.03 -1.86 3.14
N GLN A 64 -4.21 -2.35 3.50
CA GLN A 64 -5.11 -2.93 2.50
C GLN A 64 -5.74 -1.82 1.67
N MET A 65 -5.85 -2.06 0.37
CA MET A 65 -6.47 -1.16 -0.60
C MET A 65 -7.57 -1.91 -1.34
N CYS A 66 -8.64 -1.21 -1.71
CA CYS A 66 -9.67 -1.75 -2.58
C CYS A 66 -10.06 -0.75 -3.67
N VAL A 67 -10.69 -1.26 -4.73
CA VAL A 67 -11.32 -0.41 -5.76
C VAL A 67 -12.77 -0.14 -5.40
N VAL A 68 -13.17 1.12 -5.46
CA VAL A 68 -14.57 1.56 -5.33
C VAL A 68 -15.03 2.17 -6.64
N GLU A 69 -16.15 1.66 -7.15
CA GLU A 69 -16.83 2.21 -8.32
C GLU A 69 -18.04 3.05 -7.91
N LEU A 70 -18.07 4.31 -8.32
CA LEU A 70 -19.23 5.18 -8.10
C LEU A 70 -20.24 5.02 -9.26
N ARG A 71 -21.01 3.94 -9.21
CA ARG A 71 -21.90 3.46 -10.29
C ARG A 71 -22.95 4.49 -10.76
N ASP A 72 -23.39 5.34 -9.85
CA ASP A 72 -24.44 6.34 -10.12
C ASP A 72 -23.88 7.67 -10.64
N ARG A 73 -22.56 7.80 -10.80
CA ARG A 73 -21.93 9.00 -11.37
C ARG A 73 -21.64 8.83 -12.85
N PRO A 74 -21.73 9.90 -13.67
CA PRO A 74 -21.32 9.86 -15.07
C PRO A 74 -19.90 9.30 -15.21
N GLY A 75 -19.71 8.39 -16.16
CA GLY A 75 -18.44 7.72 -16.40
C GLY A 75 -18.06 6.61 -15.40
N LYS A 76 -18.88 6.34 -14.38
CA LYS A 76 -18.67 5.29 -13.37
C LYS A 76 -17.22 5.25 -12.85
N PRO A 77 -16.73 6.38 -12.31
CA PRO A 77 -15.32 6.54 -11.98
C PRO A 77 -14.89 5.53 -10.90
N LEU A 78 -13.66 5.06 -11.05
CA LEU A 78 -12.98 4.22 -10.07
C LEU A 78 -12.12 5.06 -9.14
N PHE A 79 -11.99 4.59 -7.91
CA PHE A 79 -11.08 5.12 -6.91
C PHE A 79 -10.42 3.97 -6.18
N HIS A 80 -9.16 4.15 -5.82
CA HIS A 80 -8.56 3.36 -4.75
C HIS A 80 -9.03 3.90 -3.40
N LEU A 81 -9.42 3.01 -2.50
CA LEU A 81 -9.84 3.36 -1.15
C LEU A 81 -8.98 2.61 -0.13
N GLU A 82 -8.43 3.35 0.81
CA GLU A 82 -7.68 2.83 1.94
C GLU A 82 -7.99 3.61 3.22
N HIS A 83 -7.68 3.05 4.38
CA HIS A 83 -7.87 3.78 5.63
C HIS A 83 -6.88 4.94 5.75
N TYR A 84 -7.36 6.05 6.31
CA TYR A 84 -6.49 7.14 6.71
C TYR A 84 -5.51 6.69 7.79
N ILE A 85 -4.23 6.98 7.60
CA ILE A 85 -3.17 6.71 8.58
C ILE A 85 -2.85 8.01 9.31
N GLU A 86 -3.13 8.06 10.61
CA GLU A 86 -2.83 9.23 11.43
C GLU A 86 -1.32 9.32 11.75
N GLY A 87 -0.71 10.46 11.45
CA GLY A 87 0.67 10.79 11.85
C GLY A 87 1.49 11.44 10.75
N LYS A 88 2.81 11.51 10.97
CA LYS A 88 3.74 12.13 10.01
C LYS A 88 4.06 11.16 8.88
N TYR A 89 3.53 11.44 7.70
CA TYR A 89 3.84 10.71 6.48
C TYR A 89 5.31 10.92 6.07
N ILE A 90 6.02 9.83 5.80
CA ILE A 90 7.43 9.83 5.39
C ILE A 90 7.62 8.86 4.24
N LYS A 91 8.29 9.32 3.18
CA LYS A 91 8.87 8.47 2.13
C LYS A 91 10.32 8.13 2.50
N TYR A 92 10.65 6.83 2.59
CA TYR A 92 11.94 6.33 3.06
C TYR A 92 12.91 5.97 1.93
N ASN A 93 12.39 5.47 0.83
CA ASN A 93 13.13 5.29 -0.43
C ASN A 93 12.19 5.56 -1.62
N SER A 94 12.73 5.60 -2.84
CA SER A 94 11.94 5.65 -4.07
C SER A 94 12.06 4.38 -4.92
N ASN A 95 11.18 4.25 -5.92
CA ASN A 95 11.32 3.33 -7.04
C ASN A 95 12.46 3.66 -8.02
N SER A 96 13.25 4.71 -7.77
CA SER A 96 14.32 5.18 -8.67
C SER A 96 15.64 5.42 -7.95
N GLY A 97 15.83 4.77 -6.78
CA GLY A 97 17.10 4.75 -6.06
C GLY A 97 17.32 5.90 -5.07
N PHE A 98 16.35 6.79 -4.87
CA PHE A 98 16.42 7.77 -3.78
C PHE A 98 16.33 7.05 -2.44
N VAL A 99 17.18 7.45 -1.50
CA VAL A 99 17.12 7.03 -0.09
C VAL A 99 17.09 8.29 0.77
N ARG A 100 16.22 8.29 1.78
CA ARG A 100 16.15 9.41 2.72
C ARG A 100 17.33 9.36 3.68
N ASP A 101 18.19 10.37 3.60
CA ASP A 101 19.41 10.44 4.42
C ASP A 101 19.19 11.08 5.80
N ASP A 102 18.22 11.98 5.97
CA ASP A 102 17.93 12.62 7.24
C ASP A 102 17.11 11.70 8.16
N ASN A 103 17.62 11.43 9.36
CA ASN A 103 17.02 10.47 10.31
C ASN A 103 16.79 9.07 9.70
N MET A 104 17.79 8.56 8.98
CA MET A 104 17.76 7.28 8.29
C MET A 104 17.26 6.16 9.20
N ARG A 105 16.19 5.49 8.76
CA ARG A 105 15.65 4.28 9.40
C ARG A 105 16.15 3.05 8.68
N LEU A 106 16.55 2.03 9.44
CA LEU A 106 17.06 0.78 8.88
C LEU A 106 15.95 -0.17 8.40
N THR A 107 14.81 -0.22 9.10
CA THR A 107 13.72 -1.17 8.78
C THR A 107 13.19 -1.05 7.35
N PRO A 108 12.89 0.14 6.80
CA PRO A 108 12.42 0.26 5.41
C PRO A 108 13.42 -0.29 4.39
N GLN A 109 14.72 0.00 4.57
CA GLN A 109 15.77 -0.44 3.64
C GLN A 109 16.05 -1.94 3.77
N ALA A 110 16.08 -2.44 5.01
CA ALA A 110 16.23 -3.86 5.28
C ALA A 110 15.03 -4.68 4.77
N PHE A 111 13.82 -4.12 4.80
CA PHE A 111 12.64 -4.74 4.20
C PHE A 111 12.78 -4.84 2.68
N SER A 112 13.11 -3.75 1.99
CA SER A 112 13.36 -3.78 0.54
C SER A 112 14.44 -4.80 0.18
N HIS A 113 15.60 -4.77 0.85
CA HIS A 113 16.67 -5.73 0.62
C HIS A 113 16.23 -7.18 0.89
N PHE A 114 15.49 -7.42 1.97
CA PHE A 114 14.96 -8.74 2.29
C PHE A 114 14.09 -9.29 1.15
N THR A 115 13.20 -8.49 0.57
CA THR A 115 12.33 -8.96 -0.53
C THR A 115 13.14 -9.36 -1.77
N PHE A 116 14.23 -8.65 -2.05
CA PHE A 116 15.14 -8.98 -3.14
C PHE A 116 15.87 -10.30 -2.92
N GLU A 117 16.48 -10.48 -1.75
CA GLU A 117 17.21 -11.71 -1.42
C GLU A 117 16.25 -12.91 -1.33
N ARG A 118 15.12 -12.74 -0.64
CA ARG A 118 14.18 -13.81 -0.36
C ARG A 118 13.43 -14.28 -1.61
N SER A 119 13.23 -13.42 -2.59
CA SER A 119 12.65 -13.78 -3.88
C SER A 119 13.64 -14.45 -4.83
N GLY A 120 14.92 -14.59 -4.45
CA GLY A 120 15.96 -15.09 -5.35
C GLY A 120 16.28 -14.08 -6.46
N HIS A 121 16.27 -12.79 -6.13
CA HIS A 121 16.51 -11.66 -7.04
C HIS A 121 15.46 -11.49 -8.13
N GLN A 122 14.28 -12.10 -7.98
CA GLN A 122 13.21 -12.04 -8.98
C GLN A 122 12.36 -10.79 -8.87
N LEU A 123 12.26 -10.21 -7.67
CA LEU A 123 11.54 -8.97 -7.42
C LEU A 123 12.13 -8.18 -6.25
N ILE A 124 11.78 -6.90 -6.15
CA ILE A 124 12.05 -6.07 -4.98
C ILE A 124 10.87 -5.15 -4.69
N VAL A 125 10.49 -5.03 -3.42
CA VAL A 125 9.49 -4.06 -2.94
C VAL A 125 10.20 -2.77 -2.53
N VAL A 126 9.87 -1.66 -3.19
CA VAL A 126 10.45 -0.31 -3.00
C VAL A 126 9.32 0.72 -2.86
N ASP A 127 9.65 2.01 -2.95
CA ASP A 127 8.73 3.11 -2.62
C ASP A 127 8.13 2.95 -1.21
N ILE A 128 8.97 2.58 -0.25
CA ILE A 128 8.54 2.35 1.12
C ILE A 128 8.20 3.71 1.76
N GLN A 129 6.92 3.91 2.04
CA GLN A 129 6.39 5.17 2.55
C GLN A 129 5.16 4.95 3.44
N GLY A 130 4.94 5.85 4.39
CA GLY A 130 3.80 5.77 5.30
C GLY A 130 4.06 6.43 6.65
N VAL A 131 3.44 5.92 7.71
CA VAL A 131 3.60 6.44 9.08
C VAL A 131 4.16 5.35 9.98
N GLY A 132 5.33 5.59 10.56
CA GLY A 132 6.01 4.58 11.37
C GLY A 132 6.35 3.35 10.52
N ASP A 133 5.94 2.17 10.94
CA ASP A 133 6.16 0.91 10.21
C ASP A 133 4.89 0.38 9.52
N LEU A 134 3.89 1.25 9.37
CA LEU A 134 2.70 1.00 8.57
C LEU A 134 2.82 1.77 7.24
N TYR A 135 2.96 1.01 6.15
CA TYR A 135 3.27 1.53 4.82
C TYR A 135 2.05 1.50 3.90
N THR A 136 2.10 2.29 2.83
CA THR A 136 1.12 2.27 1.73
C THR A 136 1.77 2.73 0.42
N ASP A 137 1.08 2.54 -0.71
CA ASP A 137 1.54 2.84 -2.08
C ASP A 137 2.98 2.38 -2.36
N PRO A 138 3.33 1.10 -2.13
CA PRO A 138 4.64 0.58 -2.52
C PRO A 138 4.72 0.42 -4.04
N GLN A 139 5.93 0.22 -4.55
CA GLN A 139 6.19 -0.23 -5.92
C GLN A 139 6.90 -1.60 -5.89
N ILE A 140 6.62 -2.45 -6.88
CA ILE A 140 7.36 -3.70 -7.08
C ILE A 140 8.09 -3.62 -8.40
N HIS A 141 9.40 -3.86 -8.38
CA HIS A 141 10.15 -4.15 -9.60
C HIS A 141 10.33 -5.65 -9.72
N THR A 142 10.29 -6.15 -10.96
CA THR A 142 10.57 -7.55 -11.28
C THR A 142 11.73 -7.64 -12.26
N GLU A 143 12.41 -8.78 -12.32
CA GLU A 143 13.50 -9.02 -13.28
C GLU A 143 13.07 -8.76 -14.74
N LYS A 144 11.82 -9.08 -15.08
CA LYS A 144 11.28 -8.94 -16.44
C LYS A 144 10.72 -7.54 -16.74
N GLY A 145 10.30 -6.80 -15.71
CA GLY A 145 9.69 -5.47 -15.86
C GLY A 145 8.32 -5.48 -16.56
N THR A 146 7.66 -6.63 -16.68
CA THR A 146 6.35 -6.76 -17.34
C THR A 146 5.18 -6.86 -16.37
N ASP A 147 5.47 -7.05 -15.08
CA ASP A 147 4.48 -7.20 -14.02
C ASP A 147 4.47 -5.95 -13.13
N PHE A 148 3.31 -5.64 -12.53
CA PHE A 148 3.11 -4.60 -11.52
C PHE A 148 3.18 -3.13 -12.00
N GLY A 149 2.82 -2.88 -13.26
CA GLY A 149 2.59 -1.53 -13.78
C GLY A 149 3.83 -0.63 -13.82
N ASP A 150 3.62 0.63 -14.24
CA ASP A 150 4.62 1.71 -14.29
C ASP A 150 4.64 2.56 -13.01
#